data_AF-A0A178EC78-F1
#
_entry.id   AF-A0A178EC78-F1
#
_cell.length_a   1.000
_cell.length_b   1.000
_cell.length_c   1.000
_cell.angle_alpha   90.00
_cell.angle_beta   90.00
_cell.angle_gamma   90.00
#
_symmetry.space_group_name_H-M   'P 1'
#
loop_
_entity.id
_entity.type
_entity.pdbx_description
1 polymer ?
#
loop_
_entity_poly.entity_id
_entity_poly.type
_entity_poly.pdbx_seq_one_letter_code
_entity_poly.pdbx_strand_id
1 'polypeptide(L)' 'MLFNSVVVLALLQLAAAQSKPVSKNARCGQAFGGQTCQGSKWGNCCSQYNYCGSTKDYCDVANKCQKDFGTCNGQ' A
#
# COMPACT_ATOMS: atom_id res chain seq x y z
N MET A 1 -37.99 21.87 18.24
CA MET A 1 -36.88 22.83 18.36
C MET A 1 -35.66 22.05 18.84
N LEU A 2 -34.61 22.02 17.99
CA LEU A 2 -33.22 21.65 18.30
C LEU A 2 -32.94 20.19 18.76
N PHE A 3 -33.13 19.22 17.86
CA PHE A 3 -32.37 17.95 17.91
C PHE A 3 -30.93 18.24 17.42
N ASN A 4 -30.21 18.98 18.26
CA ASN A 4 -28.86 19.50 18.03
C ASN A 4 -27.88 18.33 17.82
N SER A 5 -27.54 18.06 16.56
CA SER A 5 -26.19 18.11 15.98
C SER A 5 -25.01 17.37 16.62
N VAL A 6 -25.17 16.58 17.68
CA VAL A 6 -24.01 15.96 18.38
C VAL A 6 -23.70 14.53 17.91
N VAL A 7 -24.66 13.80 17.31
CA VAL A 7 -24.37 12.43 16.83
C VAL A 7 -23.59 12.41 15.51
N VAL A 8 -23.61 13.50 14.73
CA VAL A 8 -22.88 13.60 13.44
C VAL A 8 -21.43 14.06 13.62
N LEU A 9 -21.01 14.45 14.84
CA LEU A 9 -19.64 14.92 15.13
C LEU A 9 -18.74 13.87 15.79
N ALA A 10 -19.22 12.66 16.06
CA ALA A 10 -18.39 11.55 16.56
C ALA A 10 -17.82 10.66 15.43
N LEU A 11 -17.83 11.14 14.17
CA LEU A 11 -17.22 10.48 13.01
C LEU A 11 -15.73 10.87 12.82
N LEU A 12 -15.01 11.19 13.90
CA LEU A 12 -13.55 11.38 13.83
C LEU A 12 -12.85 10.02 13.85
N GLN A 13 -12.95 9.37 12.69
CA GLN A 13 -11.85 8.69 12.01
C GLN A 13 -10.96 7.85 12.92
N LEU A 14 -11.46 6.67 13.28
CA LEU A 14 -10.59 5.52 13.40
C LEU A 14 -10.01 5.26 12.00
N ALA A 15 -8.93 5.94 11.64
CA ALA A 15 -8.08 5.55 10.53
C ALA A 15 -7.42 4.21 10.92
N ALA A 16 -8.19 3.13 10.79
CA ALA A 16 -7.67 1.79 10.97
C ALA A 16 -6.52 1.63 9.97
N ALA A 17 -5.31 1.36 10.47
CA ALA A 17 -4.19 0.90 9.66
C ALA A 17 -4.57 -0.46 9.07
N GLN A 18 -5.32 -0.45 7.98
CA GLN A 18 -5.81 -1.65 7.33
C GLN A 18 -4.62 -2.32 6.66
N SER A 19 -4.20 -3.47 7.19
CA SER A 19 -3.08 -4.23 6.63
C SER A 19 -3.41 -4.65 5.19
N LYS A 20 -2.54 -4.28 4.25
CA LYS A 20 -2.70 -4.58 2.82
C LYS A 20 -2.55 -6.09 2.55
N PRO A 21 -3.36 -6.68 1.66
CA PRO A 21 -3.22 -8.09 1.30
C PRO A 21 -1.86 -8.34 0.63
N VAL A 22 -1.15 -9.40 1.03
CA VAL A 22 0.12 -9.78 0.40
C VAL A 22 -0.13 -10.30 -1.01
N SER A 23 0.68 -9.86 -1.97
CA SER A 23 0.62 -10.32 -3.36
C SER A 23 0.77 -11.83 -3.46
N LYS A 24 -0.09 -12.45 -4.27
CA LYS A 24 -0.08 -13.90 -4.58
C LYS A 24 0.21 -14.19 -6.06
N ASN A 25 0.42 -13.17 -6.88
CA ASN A 25 0.59 -13.28 -8.33
C ASN A 25 1.64 -12.29 -8.88
N ALA A 26 2.55 -11.84 -8.02
CA ALA A 26 3.56 -10.81 -8.31
C ALA A 26 2.99 -9.42 -8.67
N ARG A 27 1.69 -9.16 -8.55
CA ARG A 27 1.11 -7.83 -8.76
C ARG A 27 0.94 -7.08 -7.44
N CYS A 28 1.04 -5.77 -7.49
CA CYS A 28 0.94 -4.89 -6.32
C CYS A 28 0.33 -3.55 -6.70
N GLY A 29 0.06 -2.69 -5.73
CA GLY A 29 -0.45 -1.36 -6.01
C GLY A 29 -1.97 -1.28 -5.99
N GLN A 30 -2.48 -0.05 -6.04
CA GLN A 30 -3.92 0.22 -5.98
C GLN A 30 -4.68 -0.44 -7.14
N ALA A 31 -4.06 -0.50 -8.33
CA ALA A 31 -4.63 -1.11 -9.52
C ALA A 31 -4.88 -2.63 -9.39
N PHE A 32 -4.26 -3.29 -8.40
CA PHE A 32 -4.35 -4.73 -8.18
C PHE A 32 -4.96 -5.06 -6.82
N GLY A 33 -6.00 -4.32 -6.43
CA GLY A 33 -6.73 -4.57 -5.18
C GLY A 33 -5.95 -4.13 -3.93
N GLY A 34 -5.05 -3.17 -4.08
CA GLY A 34 -4.28 -2.60 -2.97
C GLY A 34 -3.26 -3.57 -2.36
N GLN A 35 -2.82 -4.58 -3.12
CA GLN A 35 -1.90 -5.60 -2.66
C GLN A 35 -0.49 -5.05 -2.41
N THR A 36 0.17 -5.55 -1.37
CA THR A 36 1.56 -5.23 -1.02
C THR A 36 2.52 -6.36 -1.41
N CYS A 37 3.75 -6.00 -1.74
CA CYS A 37 4.84 -6.95 -1.96
C CYS A 37 5.52 -7.36 -0.64
N GLN A 38 5.28 -6.66 0.46
CA GLN A 38 5.91 -6.98 1.75
C GLN A 38 5.52 -8.40 2.21
N GLY A 39 6.51 -9.27 2.42
CA GLY A 39 6.32 -10.68 2.76
C GLY A 39 5.99 -11.58 1.57
N SER A 40 6.06 -11.07 0.34
CA SER A 40 5.78 -11.84 -0.87
C SER A 40 7.02 -12.57 -1.39
N LYS A 41 6.82 -13.74 -2.00
CA LYS A 41 7.92 -14.59 -2.52
C LYS A 41 8.68 -13.98 -3.71
N TRP A 42 8.10 -12.98 -4.38
CA TRP A 42 8.73 -12.28 -5.51
C TRP A 42 9.64 -11.13 -5.07
N GLY A 43 9.62 -10.78 -3.78
CA GLY A 43 10.35 -9.63 -3.25
C GLY A 43 9.45 -8.63 -2.57
N ASN A 44 10.06 -7.69 -1.85
CA ASN A 44 9.35 -6.75 -0.97
C ASN A 44 9.02 -5.40 -1.62
N CYS A 45 9.50 -5.14 -2.84
CA CYS A 45 9.37 -3.85 -3.51
C CYS A 45 8.27 -3.89 -4.56
N CYS A 46 7.45 -2.85 -4.62
CA CYS A 46 6.42 -2.68 -5.64
C CYS A 46 6.91 -1.66 -6.67
N SER A 47 7.21 -2.08 -7.89
CA SER A 47 7.67 -1.17 -8.94
C SER A 47 6.56 -0.25 -9.44
N GLN A 48 6.93 0.82 -10.15
CA GLN A 48 5.95 1.68 -10.85
C GLN A 48 5.05 0.93 -11.84
N TYR A 49 5.49 -0.23 -12.30
CA TYR A 49 4.75 -1.07 -13.24
C TYR A 49 3.79 -2.05 -12.55
N ASN A 50 3.59 -1.91 -11.23
CA ASN A 50 2.72 -2.76 -10.43
C ASN A 50 3.18 -4.22 -10.37
N TYR A 51 4.49 -4.43 -10.24
CA TYR A 51 5.10 -5.75 -10.07
C TYR A 51 5.95 -5.82 -8.81
N CYS A 52 5.94 -6.97 -8.16
CA CYS A 52 6.79 -7.28 -7.02
C CYS A 52 8.18 -7.74 -7.48
N GLY A 53 9.21 -7.24 -6.79
CA GLY A 53 10.62 -7.60 -7.02
C GLY A 53 11.52 -7.25 -5.85
N SER A 54 12.80 -7.56 -5.98
CA SER A 54 13.85 -7.26 -4.97
C SER A 54 15.07 -6.55 -5.55
N THR A 55 15.11 -6.27 -6.86
CA THR A 55 16.24 -5.57 -7.48
C THR A 55 16.02 -4.07 -7.45
N LYS A 56 17.10 -3.32 -7.68
CA LYS A 56 17.14 -1.87 -7.78
C LYS A 56 16.03 -1.27 -8.66
N ASP A 57 15.70 -1.91 -9.78
CA ASP A 57 14.63 -1.48 -10.70
C ASP A 57 13.23 -1.48 -10.05
N TYR A 58 13.03 -2.30 -9.03
CA TYR A 58 11.79 -2.39 -8.27
C TYR A 58 11.84 -1.55 -6.99
N CYS A 59 13.00 -1.48 -6.35
CA CYS A 59 13.17 -0.97 -4.99
C CYS A 59 13.62 0.49 -4.90
N ASP A 60 14.20 1.04 -5.97
CA ASP A 60 14.63 2.43 -5.97
C ASP A 60 13.46 3.39 -5.96
N VAL A 61 13.53 4.37 -5.07
CA VAL A 61 12.64 5.53 -5.09
C VAL A 61 12.81 6.31 -6.40
N ALA A 62 14.03 6.37 -6.94
CA ALA A 62 14.32 6.98 -8.25
C ALA A 62 13.56 6.29 -9.40
N ASN A 63 13.41 4.97 -9.33
CA ASN A 63 12.64 4.15 -10.28
C ASN A 63 11.14 4.07 -9.94
N LYS A 64 10.65 5.02 -9.12
CA LYS A 64 9.24 5.19 -8.77
C LYS A 64 8.64 3.96 -8.07
N CYS A 65 9.42 3.31 -7.19
CA CYS A 65 8.90 2.31 -6.28
C CYS A 65 7.70 2.86 -5.46
N GLN A 66 6.61 2.08 -5.40
CA GLN A 66 5.38 2.45 -4.72
C GLN A 66 5.46 2.16 -3.22
N LYS A 67 5.89 3.16 -2.44
CA LYS A 67 6.14 3.07 -0.98
C LYS A 67 4.95 2.56 -0.15
N ASP A 68 3.72 2.77 -0.62
CA ASP A 68 2.53 2.31 0.09
C ASP A 68 2.27 0.82 -0.13
N PHE A 69 2.98 0.17 -1.06
CA PHE A 69 2.77 -1.22 -1.45
C PHE A 69 4.07 -2.04 -1.43
N GLY A 70 5.18 -1.49 -0.91
CA GLY A 70 6.46 -2.17 -0.83
C GLY A 70 7.52 -1.38 -0.05
N THR A 71 8.64 -2.04 0.21
CA THR A 71 9.81 -1.47 0.90
C THR A 71 10.74 -0.80 -0.13
N CYS A 72 10.74 0.53 -0.22
CA CYS A 72 11.46 1.29 -1.25
C CYS A 72 12.75 1.92 -0.71
N ASN A 73 13.75 1.09 -0.42
CA ASN A 73 14.99 1.53 0.25
C ASN A 73 16.19 1.60 -0.69
N GLY A 74 15.99 1.34 -1.99
CA GLY A 74 17.07 1.27 -2.99
C GLY A 74 18.05 0.12 -2.74
N GLN A 75 17.50 -1.11 -2.67
CA GLN A 75 18.27 -2.36 -2.53
C GLN A 75 19.21 -2.60 -3.72
#